data_AF-A0A1B6L2F5-F1
#
_entry.id   AF-A0A1B6L2F5-F1
#
_cell.length_a   1.000
_cell.length_b   1.000
_cell.length_c   1.000
_cell.angle_alpha   90.00
_cell.angle_beta   90.00
_cell.angle_gamma   90.00
#
_symmetry.space_group_name_H-M   'P 1'
#
loop_
_entity.id
_entity.type
_entity.pdbx_description
1 polymer ?
#
loop_
_entity_poly.entity_id
_entity_poly.type
_entity_poly.pdbx_seq_one_letter_code
_entity_poly.pdbx_strand_id
1 'polypeptide(L)'
;MFTSVLSQVRTVFINIEKNIVFVLGSRHPPDTLCVLGTESLAPTSETSPAPQLSLPDLLRDSVLWAVPKHRRTVEKRLQRKFGWPALVWKPIVPKKNLLMCQSCGDHHIVGHLCCRTSKSQRRRKQP
;
A
#
# COMPACT_ATOMS: atom_id res chain seq x y z
N MET A 1 -45.59 -9.69 -18.73
CA MET A 1 -45.43 -9.48 -17.27
C MET A 1 -44.14 -10.11 -16.72
N PHE A 2 -43.73 -11.30 -17.16
CA PHE A 2 -42.46 -11.91 -16.70
C PHE A 2 -41.19 -11.21 -17.21
N THR A 3 -41.24 -10.64 -18.42
CA THR A 3 -40.11 -9.94 -19.04
C THR A 3 -39.71 -8.65 -18.31
N SER A 4 -40.67 -7.93 -17.74
CA SER A 4 -40.43 -6.73 -16.93
C SER A 4 -39.85 -7.06 -15.55
N VAL A 5 -40.21 -8.21 -14.97
CA VAL A 5 -39.62 -8.68 -13.71
C VAL A 5 -38.18 -9.11 -13.92
N LEU A 6 -37.89 -9.83 -15.02
CA LEU A 6 -36.53 -10.26 -15.35
C LEU A 6 -35.60 -9.08 -15.67
N SER A 7 -36.09 -8.01 -16.30
CA SER A 7 -35.30 -6.81 -16.55
C SER A 7 -35.00 -6.05 -15.25
N GLN A 8 -35.98 -5.95 -14.34
CA GLN A 8 -35.78 -5.34 -13.03
C GLN A 8 -34.76 -6.10 -12.18
N VAL A 9 -34.85 -7.44 -12.13
CA VAL A 9 -33.88 -8.27 -11.41
C VAL A 9 -32.48 -8.09 -11.98
N ARG A 10 -32.31 -8.05 -13.31
CA ARG A 10 -31.01 -7.76 -13.94
C ARG A 10 -30.45 -6.39 -13.55
N THR A 11 -31.28 -5.35 -13.54
CA THR A 11 -30.81 -4.00 -13.15
C THR A 11 -30.37 -3.95 -11.68
N VAL A 12 -31.04 -4.68 -10.80
CA VAL A 12 -30.69 -4.76 -9.37
C VAL A 12 -29.35 -5.47 -9.19
N PHE A 13 -29.11 -6.59 -9.88
CA PHE A 13 -27.82 -7.30 -9.80
C PHE A 13 -26.65 -6.45 -10.32
N ILE A 14 -26.83 -5.73 -11.44
CA ILE A 14 -25.80 -4.83 -11.99
C ILE A 14 -25.48 -3.69 -11.00
N ASN A 15 -26.48 -3.15 -10.31
CA ASN A 15 -26.29 -2.09 -9.33
C ASN A 15 -25.59 -2.59 -8.06
N ILE A 16 -25.85 -3.83 -7.65
CA ILE A 16 -25.18 -4.46 -6.50
C ILE A 16 -23.70 -4.72 -6.83
N GLU A 17 -23.39 -5.26 -8.01
CA GLU A 17 -21.99 -5.47 -8.44
C GLU A 17 -21.19 -4.16 -8.46
N LYS A 18 -21.77 -3.08 -9.03
CA LYS A 18 -21.13 -1.75 -9.06
C LYS A 18 -20.88 -1.18 -7.65
N ASN A 19 -21.79 -1.45 -6.70
CA ASN A 19 -21.64 -1.01 -5.31
C ASN A 19 -20.62 -1.85 -4.54
N ILE A 20 -20.56 -3.16 -4.77
CA ILE A 20 -19.56 -4.06 -4.16
C ILE A 20 -18.14 -3.66 -4.59
N VAL A 21 -17.94 -3.34 -5.88
CA VAL A 21 -16.66 -2.83 -6.40
C VAL A 21 -16.27 -1.50 -5.74
N PHE A 22 -17.23 -0.61 -5.50
CA PHE A 22 -17.00 0.67 -4.82
C PHE A 22 -16.67 0.52 -3.33
N VAL A 23 -17.30 -0.44 -2.63
CA VAL A 23 -17.14 -0.63 -1.18
C VAL A 23 -15.92 -1.47 -0.81
N LEU A 24 -15.56 -2.49 -1.59
CA LEU A 24 -14.37 -3.32 -1.34
C LEU A 24 -13.09 -2.77 -2.00
N GLY A 25 -13.23 -1.91 -3.01
CA GLY A 25 -12.13 -1.27 -3.74
C GLY A 25 -11.58 -0.04 -3.02
N SER A 26 -10.93 -0.22 -1.88
CA SER A 26 -10.12 0.86 -1.31
C SER A 26 -8.97 1.24 -2.27
N ARG A 27 -9.08 2.47 -2.79
CA ARG A 27 -8.01 3.36 -3.30
C ARG A 27 -7.25 2.89 -4.54
N HIS A 28 -7.71 3.21 -5.75
CA HIS A 28 -6.89 3.63 -6.92
C HIS A 28 -7.80 4.35 -7.94
N PRO A 29 -7.29 5.35 -8.69
CA PRO A 29 -8.13 6.18 -9.56
C PRO A 29 -8.63 5.40 -10.78
N PRO A 30 -9.85 5.69 -11.27
CA PRO A 30 -10.33 5.18 -12.54
C PRO A 30 -9.64 5.97 -13.67
N ASP A 31 -9.26 5.33 -14.77
CA ASP A 31 -9.68 5.81 -16.09
C ASP A 31 -9.21 4.89 -17.24
N THR A 32 -10.17 4.69 -18.14
CA THR A 32 -10.11 4.14 -19.51
C THR A 32 -9.76 2.66 -19.67
N LEU A 33 -10.77 1.80 -19.56
CA LEU A 33 -10.88 0.63 -20.44
C LEU A 33 -12.26 0.69 -21.12
N CYS A 34 -12.23 0.90 -22.44
CA CYS A 34 -13.40 0.90 -23.31
C CYS A 34 -14.17 -0.42 -23.18
N VAL A 35 -15.45 -0.35 -22.84
CA VAL A 35 -16.37 -1.46 -23.06
C VAL A 35 -16.82 -1.38 -24.52
N LEU A 36 -16.23 -2.21 -25.37
CA LEU A 36 -16.73 -2.46 -26.71
C LEU A 36 -17.96 -3.37 -26.58
N GLY A 37 -19.15 -2.82 -26.76
CA GLY A 37 -20.38 -3.60 -26.89
C GLY A 37 -20.33 -4.36 -28.22
N THR A 38 -20.17 -5.67 -28.17
CA THR A 38 -20.40 -6.52 -29.35
C THR A 38 -21.85 -6.98 -29.33
N GLU A 39 -22.67 -6.33 -30.15
CA GLU A 39 -23.97 -6.82 -30.57
C GLU A 39 -23.82 -8.25 -31.11
N SER A 40 -24.70 -9.15 -30.69
CA SER A 40 -24.74 -10.54 -31.15
C SER A 40 -25.08 -10.62 -32.65
N LEU A 41 -24.08 -10.90 -33.50
CA LEU A 41 -24.27 -11.43 -34.85
C LEU A 41 -23.27 -12.58 -35.09
N ALA A 42 -23.81 -13.80 -35.06
CA ALA A 42 -23.34 -15.07 -35.67
C ALA A 42 -21.87 -15.53 -35.45
N PRO A 43 -21.62 -16.80 -35.06
CA PRO A 43 -20.27 -17.34 -35.03
C PRO A 43 -19.83 -17.64 -36.47
N THR A 44 -18.94 -16.81 -37.01
CA THR A 44 -18.10 -17.22 -38.14
C THR A 44 -16.77 -17.67 -37.57
N SER A 45 -16.49 -18.95 -37.80
CA SER A 45 -15.25 -19.63 -37.50
C SER A 45 -14.09 -18.99 -38.26
N GLU A 46 -13.30 -18.17 -37.58
CA GLU A 46 -11.96 -17.78 -38.01
C GLU A 46 -11.01 -18.13 -36.86
N THR A 47 -10.49 -19.36 -36.91
CA THR A 47 -9.34 -19.77 -36.10
C THR A 47 -8.14 -18.97 -36.56
N SER A 48 -7.95 -17.77 -35.98
CA SER A 48 -6.69 -17.05 -36.10
C SER A 48 -5.61 -17.86 -35.37
N PRO A 49 -4.45 -18.15 -35.99
CA PRO A 49 -3.37 -18.81 -35.28
C PRO A 49 -2.90 -17.85 -34.19
N ALA A 50 -3.03 -18.27 -32.93
CA ALA A 50 -2.44 -17.54 -31.81
C ALA A 50 -0.96 -17.23 -32.16
N PRO A 51 -0.53 -15.97 -32.13
CA PRO A 51 0.84 -15.62 -32.47
C PRO A 51 1.76 -16.41 -31.53
N GLN A 52 2.69 -17.16 -32.10
CA GLN A 52 3.67 -17.92 -31.32
C GLN A 52 4.59 -16.90 -30.64
N LEU A 53 4.29 -16.58 -29.39
CA LEU A 53 5.05 -15.63 -28.58
C LEU A 53 6.40 -16.27 -28.27
N SER A 54 7.41 -15.95 -29.09
CA SER A 54 8.76 -16.42 -28.86
C SER A 54 9.30 -15.76 -27.58
N LEU A 55 9.97 -16.53 -26.71
CA LEU A 55 10.62 -15.98 -25.51
C LEU A 55 11.49 -14.74 -25.76
N PRO A 56 12.30 -14.64 -26.83
CA PRO A 56 13.06 -13.43 -27.10
C PRO A 56 12.17 -12.21 -27.43
N ASP A 57 11.00 -12.39 -28.05
CA ASP A 57 10.05 -11.30 -28.30
C ASP A 57 9.34 -10.88 -27.00
N LEU A 58 8.98 -11.84 -26.15
CA LEU A 58 8.44 -11.56 -24.80
C LEU A 58 9.42 -10.79 -23.92
N LEU A 59 10.72 -11.07 -24.02
CA LEU A 59 11.76 -10.36 -23.27
C LEU A 59 12.01 -8.95 -23.83
N ARG A 60 11.96 -8.77 -25.14
CA ARG A 60 12.03 -7.43 -25.78
C ARG A 60 10.84 -6.57 -25.42
N ASP A 61 9.66 -7.17 -25.32
CA ASP A 61 8.42 -6.50 -24.94
C ASP A 61 8.17 -6.52 -23.42
N SER A 62 9.07 -7.12 -22.63
CA SER A 62 8.98 -7.13 -21.17
C SER A 62 9.29 -5.74 -20.61
N VAL A 63 8.26 -4.91 -20.58
CA VAL A 63 8.28 -3.70 -19.76
C VAL A 63 8.40 -4.18 -18.32
N LEU A 64 9.55 -3.97 -17.68
CA LEU A 64 9.73 -4.17 -16.25
C LEU A 64 8.97 -3.05 -15.52
N TRP A 65 7.64 -3.18 -15.43
CA TRP A 65 6.72 -2.17 -14.89
C TRP A 65 7.10 -1.72 -13.46
N ALA A 66 7.84 -2.54 -12.70
CA ALA A 66 8.23 -2.27 -11.31
C ALA A 66 9.70 -1.86 -11.10
N VAL A 67 10.51 -1.71 -12.15
CA VAL A 67 11.95 -1.38 -12.02
C VAL A 67 12.17 0.13 -12.18
N PRO A 68 13.04 0.77 -11.38
CA PRO A 68 13.40 2.16 -11.58
C PRO A 68 13.99 2.38 -12.97
N LYS A 69 13.24 3.05 -13.85
CA LYS A 69 13.71 3.33 -15.21
C LYS A 69 15.00 4.16 -15.20
N HIS A 70 15.13 5.09 -14.25
CA HIS A 70 16.26 6.03 -14.15
C HIS A 70 16.81 6.12 -12.73
N ARG A 71 18.09 6.45 -12.63
CA ARG A 71 18.76 6.71 -11.35
C ARG A 71 18.18 7.97 -10.70
N ARG A 72 17.78 7.88 -9.42
CA ARG A 72 17.36 9.06 -8.65
C ARG A 72 18.54 10.02 -8.47
N THR A 73 18.23 11.31 -8.56
CA THR A 73 19.19 12.39 -8.28
C THR A 73 19.62 12.39 -6.80
N VAL A 74 20.70 13.11 -6.50
CA VAL A 74 21.26 13.18 -5.14
C VAL A 74 20.27 13.87 -4.20
N GLU A 75 19.60 14.92 -4.65
CA GLU A 75 18.63 15.71 -3.89
C GLU A 75 17.45 14.82 -3.47
N LYS A 76 16.86 14.07 -4.41
CA LYS A 76 15.76 13.12 -4.11
C LYS A 76 16.20 12.03 -3.13
N ARG A 77 17.47 11.59 -3.21
CA ARG A 77 18.02 10.59 -2.29
C ARG A 77 18.18 11.15 -0.87
N LEU A 78 18.71 12.37 -0.75
CA LEU A 78 18.91 13.06 0.53
C LEU A 78 17.57 13.40 1.19
N GLN A 79 16.61 13.92 0.44
CA GLN A 79 15.25 14.16 0.92
C GLN A 79 14.57 12.87 1.39
N ARG A 80 14.77 11.73 0.73
CA ARG A 80 14.22 10.45 1.23
C ARG A 80 14.88 10.03 2.56
N LYS A 81 16.20 10.23 2.69
CA LYS A 81 17.01 9.78 3.83
C LYS A 81 16.77 10.65 5.07
N PHE A 82 16.87 11.97 4.93
CA PHE A 82 16.81 12.92 6.03
C PHE A 82 15.47 13.69 6.07
N GLY A 83 14.77 13.77 4.94
CA GLY A 83 13.58 14.60 4.86
C GLY A 83 13.91 16.09 4.93
N TRP A 84 12.94 16.90 5.31
CA TRP A 84 13.06 18.35 5.36
C TRP A 84 12.60 18.86 6.74
N PRO A 85 13.31 19.82 7.36
CA PRO A 85 12.98 20.27 8.73
C PRO A 85 11.54 20.75 8.89
N ALA A 86 11.00 21.42 7.87
CA ALA A 86 9.64 21.96 7.90
C ALA A 86 8.53 20.94 7.57
N LEU A 87 8.87 19.72 7.12
CA LEU A 87 7.89 18.71 6.70
C LEU A 87 8.00 17.44 7.55
N VAL A 88 8.97 16.59 7.23
CA VAL A 88 9.21 15.32 7.91
C VAL A 88 10.69 15.23 8.18
N TRP A 89 11.06 15.44 9.44
CA TRP A 89 12.44 15.35 9.89
C TRP A 89 12.75 13.93 10.37
N LYS A 90 13.57 13.21 9.61
CA LYS A 90 13.95 11.82 9.91
C LYS A 90 15.25 11.64 10.72
N PRO A 91 16.17 12.63 10.82
CA PRO A 91 17.35 12.49 11.66
C PRO A 91 17.00 12.24 13.12
N ILE A 92 17.93 11.56 13.80
CA ILE A 92 17.83 11.31 15.24
C ILE A 92 17.93 12.66 15.95
N VAL A 93 16.84 13.07 16.59
CA VAL A 93 16.79 14.30 17.39
C VAL A 93 17.15 13.96 18.84
N PRO A 94 18.10 14.69 19.47
CA PRO A 94 18.44 14.46 20.87
C PRO A 94 17.22 14.74 21.76
N LYS A 95 16.89 13.78 22.62
CA LYS A 95 15.82 13.96 23.60
C LYS A 95 16.29 14.93 24.69
N LYS A 96 15.48 15.94 25.00
CA LYS A 96 15.75 16.91 26.08
C LYS A 96 15.17 16.50 27.44
N ASN A 97 14.48 15.38 27.49
CA ASN A 97 13.70 14.93 28.65
C ASN A 97 14.43 13.84 29.45
N LEU A 98 15.76 13.88 29.51
CA LEU A 98 16.56 12.96 30.33
C LEU A 98 16.83 13.61 31.69
N LEU A 99 16.46 12.90 32.76
CA LEU A 99 16.76 13.28 34.14
C LEU A 99 17.64 12.22 34.80
N MET A 100 18.45 12.65 35.77
CA MET A 100 19.21 11.73 36.61
C MET A 100 18.37 11.25 37.79
N CYS A 101 18.36 9.94 38.02
CA CYS A 101 17.66 9.35 39.15
C CYS A 101 18.43 9.62 40.46
N GLN A 102 17.75 10.17 41.46
CA GLN A 102 18.36 10.50 42.76
C GLN A 102 18.86 9.28 43.53
N SER A 103 18.25 8.10 43.31
CA SER A 103 18.60 6.89 44.05
C SER A 103 19.76 6.09 43.45
N CYS A 104 19.91 6.08 42.13
CA CYS A 104 20.91 5.24 41.44
C CYS A 104 21.87 5.99 40.52
N GLY A 105 21.66 7.30 40.29
CA GLY A 105 22.47 8.10 39.36
C GLY A 105 22.23 7.83 37.87
N ASP A 106 21.53 6.75 37.50
CA ASP A 106 21.23 6.48 36.09
C ASP A 106 20.27 7.50 35.49
N HIS A 107 20.40 7.71 34.18
CA HIS A 107 19.52 8.58 33.43
C HIS A 107 18.22 7.86 33.07
N HIS A 108 17.10 8.57 33.16
CA HIS A 108 15.78 8.06 32.79
C HIS A 108 14.97 9.17 32.10
N ILE A 109 13.93 8.75 31.38
CA ILE A 109 13.03 9.69 30.71
C ILE A 109 12.02 10.22 31.73
N VAL A 110 11.74 11.52 31.69
CA VAL A 110 10.67 12.15 32.50
C VAL A 110 9.36 11.36 32.33
N GLY A 111 8.70 11.04 33.45
CA GLY A 111 7.44 10.28 33.45
C GLY A 111 7.62 8.75 33.37
N HIS A 112 8.85 8.24 33.26
CA HIS A 112 9.13 6.81 33.33
C HIS A 112 9.85 6.44 34.64
N LEU A 113 9.54 5.27 35.20
CA LEU A 113 10.29 4.74 36.34
C LEU A 113 11.72 4.40 35.92
N CYS A 114 12.70 4.68 36.79
CA CYS A 114 14.07 4.26 36.54
C CYS A 114 14.16 2.73 36.46
N CYS A 115 14.76 2.24 35.36
CA CYS A 115 14.84 0.82 35.05
C CYS A 115 15.65 0.03 36.10
N ARG A 116 16.75 0.61 36.61
CA ARG A 116 17.59 -0.06 37.61
C ARG A 116 16.90 -0.17 38.96
N THR A 117 16.38 0.94 39.47
CA THR A 117 15.70 0.99 40.77
C THR A 117 14.44 0.14 40.80
N SER A 118 13.65 0.14 39.72
CA SER A 118 12.46 -0.71 39.65
C SER A 118 12.81 -2.21 39.59
N LYS A 119 13.86 -2.60 38.87
CA LYS A 119 14.35 -3.99 38.84
C LYS A 119 14.84 -4.47 40.20
N SER A 120 15.59 -3.64 40.94
CA SER A 120 16.07 -4.02 42.27
C SER A 120 14.91 -4.20 43.25
N GLN A 121 13.91 -3.31 43.22
CA GLN A 121 12.71 -3.45 44.04
C GLN A 121 11.89 -4.70 43.69
N ARG A 122 11.77 -5.05 42.40
CA ARG A 122 11.09 -6.28 41.97
C ARG A 122 11.83 -7.53 42.42
N ARG A 123 13.16 -7.57 42.31
CA ARG A 123 13.99 -8.70 42.78
C ARG A 123 13.88 -8.90 44.29
N ARG A 124 13.80 -7.81 45.07
CA ARG A 124 13.61 -7.86 46.53
C ARG A 124 12.21 -8.33 46.95
N LYS A 125 11.21 -8.25 46.07
CA LYS A 125 9.83 -8.66 46.34
C LYS A 125 9.50 -10.07 45.85
N GLN A 126 10.42 -10.76 45.19
CA GLN A 126 10.24 -12.17 44.84
C GLN A 126 10.68 -13.01 46.05
N PRO A 127 9.80 -13.85 46.63
CA PRO A 127 10.17 -14.79 47.69
C PRO A 127 11.15 -15.86 47.17
#